data_AF-A0A956FJ40-F1
#
_entry.id   AF-A0A956FJ40-F1
#
_cell.length_a   1.000
_cell.length_b   1.000
_cell.length_c   1.000
_cell.angle_alpha   90.00
_cell.angle_beta   90.00
_cell.angle_gamma   90.00
#
_symmetry.space_group_name_H-M   'P 1'
#
loop_
_entity.id
_entity.type
_entity.pdbx_description
1 polymer ?
#
loop_
_entity_poly.entity_id
_entity_poly.type
_entity_poly.pdbx_seq_one_letter_code
_entity_poly.pdbx_strand_id
1 'polypeptide(L)'
;MLLAGGLVVGVGCGAQPDDELEELEFREDTTARKGSSFGYINNGLHDPELSGLDPAYSLALQGLEGSRLDSPDRLATAVYAVECALPAGERVTKIVDGESVDFEGALGLAPEWAEGPCDTDCQEWVSACLLARTNVSEQEVELWLQADHPALGFDSSPDYPTYEASFFGNLFSGPDHEYVCPSSTLVGPLLAQLQGRTCSSAIGGCEFSSYTGCELHRCSFVGLLQPTAVGCRAGLLPSGPRLNTISTYVAAPL
;
A
#
# COMPACT_ATOMS: atom_id res chain seq x y z
N MET A 1 51.32 16.24 -53.00
CA MET A 1 50.03 15.63 -52.58
C MET A 1 50.40 14.37 -51.79
N LEU A 2 50.71 14.39 -50.49
CA LEU A 2 49.96 14.92 -49.33
C LEU A 2 48.51 14.42 -49.32
N LEU A 3 48.30 13.25 -48.71
CA LEU A 3 47.04 12.86 -48.09
C LEU A 3 47.38 12.42 -46.66
N ALA A 4 46.83 13.17 -45.71
CA ALA A 4 46.89 12.95 -44.28
C ALA A 4 45.45 12.74 -43.76
N GLY A 5 45.32 12.07 -42.63
CA GLY A 5 44.11 12.02 -41.79
C GLY A 5 43.32 10.71 -41.92
N GLY A 6 42.87 10.06 -40.84
CA GLY A 6 42.90 10.43 -39.43
C GLY A 6 42.50 9.23 -38.57
N LEU A 7 43.07 9.17 -37.37
CA LEU A 7 42.83 8.19 -36.32
C LEU A 7 41.54 8.57 -35.56
N VAL A 8 40.56 7.68 -35.46
CA VAL A 8 39.37 7.89 -34.63
C VAL A 8 39.69 7.41 -33.22
N VAL A 9 39.76 8.34 -32.27
CA VAL A 9 39.84 8.07 -30.83
C VAL A 9 38.39 7.97 -30.31
N GLY A 10 38.01 6.79 -29.82
CA GLY A 10 36.75 6.62 -29.09
C GLY A 10 36.86 7.25 -27.72
N VAL A 11 36.05 8.28 -27.48
CA VAL A 11 35.86 8.92 -26.17
C VAL A 11 34.95 8.03 -25.33
N GLY A 12 35.43 7.58 -24.18
CA GLY A 12 34.61 6.89 -23.19
C GLY A 12 33.64 7.86 -22.52
N CYS A 13 32.39 7.44 -22.36
CA CYS A 13 31.47 8.11 -21.44
C CYS A 13 31.84 7.65 -20.03
N GLY A 14 32.39 8.55 -19.23
CA GLY A 14 32.45 8.39 -17.79
C GLY A 14 31.04 8.63 -17.24
N ALA A 15 30.51 7.67 -16.49
CA ALA A 15 29.34 7.88 -15.66
C ALA A 15 29.73 8.85 -14.54
N GLN A 16 29.03 9.96 -14.45
CA GLN A 16 29.14 10.93 -13.36
C GLN A 16 28.16 10.47 -12.26
N PRO A 17 28.57 10.44 -10.98
CA PRO A 17 27.72 9.95 -9.88
C PRO A 17 26.79 11.08 -9.40
N ASP A 18 25.89 11.52 -10.26
CA ASP A 18 24.98 12.63 -9.96
C ASP A 18 23.50 12.29 -10.26
N ASP A 19 23.21 11.10 -10.84
CA ASP A 19 21.91 10.76 -11.43
C ASP A 19 20.90 10.07 -10.48
N GLU A 20 21.23 9.80 -9.21
CA GLU A 20 20.34 9.01 -8.30
C GLU A 20 19.32 9.85 -7.51
N LEU A 21 19.38 11.18 -7.55
CA LEU A 21 18.48 12.05 -6.76
C LEU A 21 17.33 12.66 -7.59
N GLU A 22 17.36 12.57 -8.92
CA GLU A 22 16.26 13.02 -9.79
C GLU A 22 15.12 11.98 -9.93
N GLU A 23 15.33 10.72 -9.57
CA GLU A 23 14.31 9.66 -9.71
C GLU A 23 13.25 9.67 -8.59
N LEU A 24 13.43 10.51 -7.57
CA LEU A 24 12.43 10.80 -6.53
C LEU A 24 11.67 12.10 -6.82
N GLU A 25 11.63 12.58 -8.07
CA GLU A 25 10.59 13.52 -8.50
C GLU A 25 9.24 12.93 -8.14
N PHE A 26 8.67 13.46 -7.06
CA PHE A 26 7.35 13.19 -6.53
C PHE A 26 6.39 13.02 -7.70
N ARG A 27 5.97 11.77 -7.95
CA ARG A 27 5.21 11.34 -9.12
C ARG A 27 3.94 12.19 -9.25
N GLU A 28 4.04 13.30 -9.97
CA GLU A 28 2.92 14.15 -10.36
C GLU A 28 2.16 13.49 -11.52
N ASP A 29 1.86 12.18 -11.39
CA ASP A 29 0.94 11.47 -12.26
C ASP A 29 0.12 10.46 -11.46
N THR A 30 -0.32 10.87 -10.28
CA THR A 30 -1.56 10.32 -9.74
C THR A 30 -2.69 11.21 -10.24
N THR A 31 -3.32 10.79 -11.33
CA THR A 31 -4.78 10.95 -11.41
C THR A 31 -5.47 10.08 -10.35
N ALA A 32 -5.00 10.08 -9.10
CA ALA A 32 -5.91 10.03 -7.99
C ALA A 32 -6.82 11.23 -8.25
N ARG A 33 -8.08 10.98 -8.64
CA ARG A 33 -9.05 12.05 -8.80
C ARG A 33 -8.99 12.86 -7.52
N LYS A 34 -8.36 14.04 -7.58
CA LYS A 34 -8.20 14.96 -6.46
C LYS A 34 -9.61 15.23 -5.94
N GLY A 35 -10.01 14.53 -4.88
CA GLY A 35 -11.37 14.56 -4.31
C GLY A 35 -12.31 13.35 -4.55
N SER A 36 -11.87 12.16 -4.97
CA SER A 36 -12.77 10.98 -4.95
C SER A 36 -12.92 10.44 -3.53
N SER A 37 -13.96 10.95 -2.86
CA SER A 37 -14.62 10.33 -1.73
C SER A 37 -14.85 8.84 -1.99
N PHE A 38 -14.51 8.01 -1.00
CA PHE A 38 -14.76 6.55 -0.90
C PHE A 38 -13.83 5.68 -1.78
N GLY A 39 -13.01 4.84 -1.16
CA GLY A 39 -12.46 3.60 -1.74
C GLY A 39 -11.33 3.65 -2.78
N TYR A 40 -11.21 4.70 -3.60
CA TYR A 40 -10.21 4.77 -4.68
C TYR A 40 -8.80 5.07 -4.16
N ILE A 41 -7.83 4.21 -4.43
CA ILE A 41 -6.41 4.46 -4.15
C ILE A 41 -5.50 3.60 -5.01
N ASN A 42 -4.30 4.07 -5.35
CA ASN A 42 -3.33 3.27 -6.08
C ASN A 42 -2.55 2.32 -5.17
N ASN A 43 -2.05 1.22 -5.74
CA ASN A 43 -0.99 0.43 -5.14
C ASN A 43 0.37 0.76 -5.78
N GLY A 44 1.45 0.22 -5.22
CA GLY A 44 2.80 0.47 -5.71
C GLY A 44 3.89 0.33 -4.65
N LEU A 45 3.51 0.12 -3.40
CA LEU A 45 4.45 -0.16 -2.32
C LEU A 45 5.12 -1.51 -2.58
N HIS A 46 6.43 -1.57 -2.79
CA HIS A 46 7.10 -2.84 -3.03
C HIS A 46 7.12 -3.71 -1.77
N ASP A 47 7.56 -3.13 -0.66
CA ASP A 47 7.69 -3.77 0.65
C ASP A 47 7.41 -2.74 1.76
N PRO A 48 6.53 -3.02 2.74
CA PRO A 48 6.22 -2.09 3.82
C PRO A 48 7.32 -2.05 4.90
N GLU A 49 8.45 -1.42 4.61
CA GLU A 49 9.58 -1.29 5.54
C GLU A 49 9.30 -0.24 6.64
N LEU A 50 8.93 -0.72 7.83
CA LEU A 50 8.40 0.12 8.91
C LEU A 50 9.44 0.84 9.78
N SER A 51 10.75 0.64 9.61
CA SER A 51 11.75 1.18 10.54
C SER A 51 11.78 2.72 10.67
N GLY A 52 11.15 3.45 9.74
CA GLY A 52 10.92 4.89 9.79
C GLY A 52 9.66 5.34 10.56
N LEU A 53 8.82 4.41 11.00
CA LEU A 53 7.54 4.65 11.67
C LEU A 53 7.56 4.10 13.11
N ASP A 54 7.07 4.89 14.07
CA ASP A 54 6.91 4.46 15.46
C ASP A 54 5.48 4.70 15.95
N PRO A 55 4.66 3.66 16.16
CA PRO A 55 3.28 3.82 16.56
C PRO A 55 3.14 4.31 18.02
N ALA A 56 4.21 4.31 18.82
CA ALA A 56 4.17 4.84 20.19
C ALA A 56 4.07 6.37 20.25
N TYR A 57 4.23 7.05 19.12
CA TYR A 57 4.20 8.51 19.01
C TYR A 57 3.33 8.95 17.83
N SER A 58 2.96 10.23 17.82
CA SER A 58 2.20 10.81 16.72
C SER A 58 3.06 11.09 15.50
N LEU A 59 2.45 10.99 14.32
CA LEU A 59 3.07 11.31 13.04
C LEU A 59 3.63 12.73 13.03
N ALA A 60 2.98 13.71 13.66
CA ALA A 60 3.51 15.07 13.77
C ALA A 60 4.80 15.17 14.61
N LEU A 61 5.02 14.24 15.55
CA LEU A 61 6.19 14.22 16.45
C LEU A 61 7.20 13.13 16.05
N GLN A 62 7.45 12.14 16.92
CA GLN A 62 8.42 11.06 16.68
C GLN A 62 7.83 9.85 15.94
N GLY A 63 6.52 9.82 15.67
CA GLY A 63 5.89 8.69 14.99
C GLY A 63 6.31 8.57 13.52
N LEU A 64 6.82 9.67 12.96
CA LEU A 64 7.49 9.71 11.66
C LEU A 64 8.77 10.55 11.80
N GLU A 65 9.92 9.88 11.89
CA GLU A 65 11.22 10.54 12.06
C GLU A 65 11.89 10.75 10.70
N GLY A 66 11.94 11.99 10.22
CA GLY A 66 12.50 12.29 8.90
C GLY A 66 13.98 11.87 8.73
N SER A 67 14.77 11.82 9.81
CA SER A 67 16.15 11.30 9.78
C SER A 67 16.25 9.78 9.57
N ARG A 68 15.13 9.06 9.58
CA ARG A 68 15.04 7.63 9.24
C ARG A 68 14.37 7.40 7.88
N LEU A 69 14.07 8.45 7.12
CA LEU A 69 13.46 8.34 5.79
C LEU A 69 14.50 8.53 4.68
N ASP A 70 15.76 8.28 4.99
CA ASP A 70 16.95 8.40 4.14
C ASP A 70 17.10 7.26 3.11
N SER A 71 16.12 6.35 3.02
CA SER A 71 16.06 5.35 1.93
C SER A 71 14.74 5.46 1.15
N PRO A 72 14.76 5.18 -0.17
CA PRO A 72 13.55 5.21 -1.00
C PRO A 72 12.42 4.35 -0.44
N ASP A 73 12.71 3.14 0.05
CA ASP A 73 11.69 2.23 0.58
C ASP A 73 11.03 2.74 1.86
N ARG A 74 11.81 3.35 2.77
CA ARG A 74 11.27 3.94 4.01
C ARG A 74 10.48 5.20 3.72
N LEU A 75 10.95 6.03 2.79
CA LEU A 75 10.22 7.20 2.34
C LEU A 75 8.90 6.81 1.66
N ALA A 76 8.92 5.82 0.78
CA ALA A 76 7.71 5.29 0.14
C ALA A 76 6.74 4.72 1.19
N THR A 77 7.22 3.89 2.12
CA THR A 77 6.39 3.35 3.21
C THR A 77 5.76 4.47 4.04
N ALA A 78 6.52 5.54 4.34
CA ALA A 78 5.99 6.71 5.05
C ALA A 78 4.89 7.44 4.27
N VAL A 79 5.06 7.65 2.95
CA VAL A 79 4.01 8.23 2.09
C VAL A 79 2.75 7.39 2.15
N TYR A 80 2.86 6.09 1.90
CA TYR A 80 1.72 5.19 1.88
C TYR A 80 1.04 5.10 3.27
N ALA A 81 1.81 5.11 4.36
CA ALA A 81 1.29 5.06 5.71
C ALA A 81 0.49 6.33 6.05
N VAL A 82 0.99 7.52 5.67
CA VAL A 82 0.28 8.79 5.89
C VAL A 82 -0.99 8.87 5.05
N GLU A 83 -0.93 8.43 3.78
CA GLU A 83 -2.12 8.35 2.91
C GLU A 83 -3.19 7.41 3.47
N CYS A 84 -2.78 6.27 4.04
CA CYS A 84 -3.70 5.33 4.69
C CYS A 84 -4.28 5.91 5.99
N ALA A 85 -3.45 6.52 6.84
CA ALA A 85 -3.85 6.97 8.17
C ALA A 85 -4.69 8.25 8.13
N LEU A 86 -4.22 9.28 7.42
CA LEU A 86 -4.79 10.61 7.47
C LEU A 86 -5.82 10.83 6.35
N PRO A 87 -6.89 11.61 6.60
CA PRO A 87 -7.87 11.91 5.57
C PRO A 87 -7.33 12.90 4.55
N ALA A 88 -7.91 12.90 3.36
CA ALA A 88 -7.61 13.89 2.33
C ALA A 88 -7.72 15.33 2.86
N GLY A 89 -6.68 16.13 2.63
CA GLY A 89 -6.58 17.53 3.08
C GLY A 89 -5.81 17.72 4.39
N GLU A 90 -5.54 16.66 5.14
CA GLU A 90 -4.58 16.68 6.25
C GLU A 90 -3.17 16.32 5.77
N ARG A 91 -2.15 16.79 6.50
CA ARG A 91 -0.74 16.53 6.18
C ARG A 91 0.14 16.58 7.41
N VAL A 92 1.30 15.94 7.33
CA VAL A 92 2.43 16.13 8.25
C VAL A 92 3.67 16.56 7.49
N THR A 93 4.39 17.55 7.99
CA THR A 93 5.62 18.04 7.37
C THR A 93 6.83 17.52 8.17
N LYS A 94 7.84 16.98 7.48
CA LYS A 94 9.09 16.51 8.08
C LYS A 94 10.30 17.05 7.35
N ILE A 95 11.42 17.07 8.05
CA ILE A 95 12.71 17.32 7.44
C ILE A 95 13.34 15.97 7.10
N VAL A 96 13.48 15.67 5.81
CA VAL A 96 14.13 14.46 5.28
C VAL A 96 15.35 14.93 4.50
N ASP A 97 16.54 14.46 4.87
CA ASP A 97 17.81 14.85 4.24
C ASP A 97 18.05 16.36 4.11
N GLY A 98 17.49 17.13 5.05
CA GLY A 98 17.61 18.59 5.09
C GLY A 98 16.53 19.34 4.30
N GLU A 99 15.65 18.62 3.61
CA GLU A 99 14.53 19.17 2.84
C GLU A 99 13.20 19.02 3.57
N SER A 100 12.32 20.00 3.39
CA SER A 100 10.96 19.96 3.97
C SER A 100 10.05 19.17 3.05
N VAL A 101 9.63 17.98 3.50
CA VAL A 101 8.73 17.08 2.78
C VAL A 101 7.35 17.10 3.43
N ASP A 102 6.32 17.37 2.64
CA ASP A 102 4.92 17.27 3.04
C ASP A 102 4.39 15.86 2.70
N PHE A 103 3.87 15.16 3.70
CA PHE A 103 3.17 13.89 3.53
C PHE A 103 1.67 14.16 3.63
N GLU A 104 0.93 13.99 2.54
CA GLU A 104 -0.51 14.26 2.48
C GLU A 104 -1.34 13.00 2.76
N GLY A 105 -2.44 13.16 3.49
CA GLY A 105 -3.41 12.10 3.75
C GLY A 105 -4.31 11.81 2.54
N ALA A 106 -4.95 10.64 2.53
CA ALA A 106 -5.91 10.24 1.51
C ALA A 106 -7.17 9.59 2.11
N LEU A 107 -7.02 8.45 2.78
CA LEU A 107 -8.14 7.61 3.22
C LEU A 107 -8.73 8.04 4.55
N GLY A 108 -7.91 8.33 5.56
CA GLY A 108 -8.39 8.66 6.90
C GLY A 108 -8.82 7.45 7.72
N LEU A 109 -8.03 6.37 7.67
CA LEU A 109 -8.30 5.15 8.45
C LEU A 109 -7.89 5.26 9.93
N ALA A 110 -7.02 6.21 10.26
CA ALA A 110 -6.51 6.42 11.61
C ALA A 110 -6.09 7.90 11.83
N PRO A 111 -7.04 8.86 11.70
CA PRO A 111 -6.74 10.29 11.81
C PRO A 111 -6.11 10.66 13.16
N GLU A 112 -6.40 9.92 14.22
CA GLU A 112 -5.85 10.13 15.56
C GLU A 112 -4.32 10.01 15.61
N TRP A 113 -3.69 9.28 14.67
CA TRP A 113 -2.24 9.13 14.62
C TRP A 113 -1.52 10.43 14.24
N ALA A 114 -2.22 11.43 13.66
CA ALA A 114 -1.64 12.74 13.37
C ALA A 114 -1.07 13.39 14.64
N GLU A 115 -1.83 13.35 15.73
CA GLU A 115 -1.55 14.08 16.97
C GLU A 115 -1.30 13.18 18.19
N GLY A 116 -1.75 11.92 18.16
CA GLY A 116 -1.59 10.93 19.22
C GLY A 116 -0.85 9.66 18.78
N PRO A 117 -0.52 8.76 19.72
CA PRO A 117 0.01 7.44 19.39
C PRO A 117 -1.03 6.61 18.62
N CYS A 118 -0.54 5.69 17.80
CA CYS A 118 -1.33 4.71 17.07
C CYS A 118 -1.50 3.46 17.94
N ASP A 119 -2.68 3.28 18.51
CA ASP A 119 -2.99 2.06 19.27
C ASP A 119 -3.18 0.83 18.36
N THR A 120 -3.56 -0.31 18.93
CA THR A 120 -3.71 -1.55 18.16
C THR A 120 -4.75 -1.43 17.05
N ASP A 121 -5.86 -0.70 17.25
CA ASP A 121 -6.92 -0.58 16.24
C ASP A 121 -6.42 0.24 15.03
N CYS A 122 -5.78 1.38 15.32
CA CYS A 122 -5.07 2.21 14.35
C CYS A 122 -4.03 1.40 13.56
N GLN A 123 -3.19 0.65 14.26
CA GLN A 123 -2.11 -0.15 13.65
C GLN A 123 -2.66 -1.19 12.69
N GLU A 124 -3.73 -1.89 13.06
CA GLU A 124 -4.35 -2.91 12.21
C GLU A 124 -4.96 -2.30 10.95
N TRP A 125 -5.60 -1.13 11.03
CA TRP A 125 -6.15 -0.44 9.86
C TRP A 125 -5.07 0.02 8.89
N VAL A 126 -4.04 0.68 9.39
CA VAL A 126 -2.90 1.12 8.57
C VAL A 126 -2.21 -0.09 7.96
N SER A 127 -1.99 -1.15 8.74
CA SER A 127 -1.36 -2.39 8.25
C SER A 127 -2.16 -3.05 7.12
N ALA A 128 -3.48 -3.19 7.30
CA ALA A 128 -4.35 -3.74 6.27
C ALA A 128 -4.30 -2.91 4.97
N CYS A 129 -4.21 -1.58 5.09
CA CYS A 129 -4.11 -0.68 3.95
C CYS A 129 -2.76 -0.81 3.23
N LEU A 130 -1.65 -0.82 3.98
CA LEU A 130 -0.31 -1.01 3.42
C LEU A 130 -0.22 -2.34 2.67
N LEU A 131 -0.67 -3.43 3.29
CA LEU A 131 -0.71 -4.77 2.67
C LEU A 131 -1.58 -4.82 1.40
N ALA A 132 -2.74 -4.16 1.40
CA ALA A 132 -3.61 -4.07 0.22
C ALA A 132 -2.97 -3.29 -0.95
N ARG A 133 -2.07 -2.36 -0.61
CA ARG A 133 -1.34 -1.49 -1.53
C ARG A 133 0.06 -2.02 -1.88
N THR A 134 0.46 -3.16 -1.34
CA THR A 134 1.72 -3.81 -1.70
C THR A 134 1.63 -4.41 -3.12
N ASN A 135 2.63 -4.13 -3.96
CA ASN A 135 2.72 -4.65 -5.32
C ASN A 135 4.17 -4.76 -5.79
N VAL A 136 4.70 -5.98 -5.81
CA VAL A 136 6.10 -6.24 -6.20
C VAL A 136 6.34 -6.22 -7.71
N SER A 137 5.31 -5.97 -8.53
CA SER A 137 5.44 -5.87 -9.99
C SER A 137 5.96 -4.52 -10.49
N GLU A 138 6.13 -3.55 -9.59
CA GLU A 138 6.50 -2.16 -9.87
C GLU A 138 5.47 -1.40 -10.74
N GLN A 139 4.30 -1.99 -10.99
CA GLN A 139 3.21 -1.34 -11.71
C GLN A 139 2.20 -0.75 -10.72
N GLU A 140 1.93 0.55 -10.84
CA GLU A 140 0.85 1.17 -10.07
C GLU A 140 -0.50 0.92 -10.75
N VAL A 141 -1.45 0.39 -9.97
CA VAL A 141 -2.80 0.05 -10.39
C VAL A 141 -3.78 0.68 -9.40
N GLU A 142 -4.82 1.33 -9.93
CA GLU A 142 -5.91 1.87 -9.13
C GLU A 142 -6.74 0.73 -8.51
N LEU A 143 -7.08 0.88 -7.23
CA LEU A 143 -7.85 -0.07 -6.45
C LEU A 143 -9.18 0.52 -6.04
N TRP A 144 -10.17 -0.35 -5.88
CA TRP A 144 -11.35 -0.07 -5.08
C TRP A 144 -11.28 -0.83 -3.76
N LEU A 145 -11.23 -0.09 -2.65
CA LEU A 145 -11.19 -0.63 -1.30
C LEU A 145 -12.57 -0.61 -0.64
N GLN A 146 -12.88 -1.67 0.11
CA GLN A 146 -14.04 -1.71 1.00
C GLN A 146 -13.65 -2.29 2.36
N ALA A 147 -14.28 -1.80 3.42
CA ALA A 147 -14.06 -2.26 4.79
C ALA A 147 -15.19 -1.84 5.74
N ASP A 148 -15.24 -2.46 6.92
CA ASP A 148 -16.08 -2.01 8.04
C ASP A 148 -15.46 -0.80 8.75
N HIS A 149 -15.16 0.26 7.98
CA HIS A 149 -14.58 1.50 8.46
C HIS A 149 -15.33 2.69 7.85
N PRO A 150 -15.70 3.74 8.63
CA PRO A 150 -16.46 4.88 8.13
C PRO A 150 -15.85 5.61 6.92
N ALA A 151 -14.52 5.55 6.77
CA ALA A 151 -13.82 6.18 5.65
C ALA A 151 -13.91 5.41 4.32
N LEU A 152 -14.22 4.10 4.36
CA LEU A 152 -14.33 3.25 3.17
C LEU A 152 -15.76 2.77 2.93
N GLY A 153 -16.38 2.18 3.95
CA GLY A 153 -17.70 1.58 3.87
C GLY A 153 -17.77 0.37 2.93
N PHE A 154 -18.99 0.10 2.47
CA PHE A 154 -19.34 -1.09 1.66
C PHE A 154 -19.97 -0.71 0.31
N ASP A 155 -19.68 0.51 -0.17
CA ASP A 155 -20.23 0.96 -1.44
C ASP A 155 -19.68 0.13 -2.58
N SER A 156 -20.57 -0.18 -3.54
CA SER A 156 -20.18 -0.97 -4.69
C SER A 156 -19.73 -0.09 -5.85
N SER A 157 -18.67 -0.51 -6.55
CA SER A 157 -18.24 0.13 -7.79
C SER A 157 -18.53 -0.74 -9.01
N PRO A 158 -19.25 -0.24 -10.03
CA PRO A 158 -19.46 -0.97 -11.27
C PRO A 158 -18.18 -1.09 -12.10
N ASP A 159 -17.21 -0.18 -11.91
CA ASP A 159 -15.92 -0.19 -12.61
C ASP A 159 -14.99 -1.25 -12.02
N TYR A 160 -15.13 -1.54 -10.72
CA TYR A 160 -14.35 -2.53 -9.96
C TYR A 160 -15.25 -3.63 -9.38
N PRO A 161 -15.92 -4.45 -10.22
CA PRO A 161 -16.93 -5.38 -9.74
C PRO A 161 -16.33 -6.62 -9.04
N THR A 162 -15.06 -6.93 -9.29
CA THR A 162 -14.50 -8.25 -8.98
C THR A 162 -13.74 -8.24 -7.66
N TYR A 163 -14.23 -9.00 -6.67
CA TYR A 163 -13.52 -9.23 -5.42
C TYR A 163 -12.21 -10.00 -5.65
N GLU A 164 -11.10 -9.40 -5.25
CA GLU A 164 -9.75 -9.95 -5.43
C GLU A 164 -9.28 -10.70 -4.18
N ALA A 165 -9.11 -9.98 -3.09
CA ALA A 165 -8.59 -10.51 -1.83
C ALA A 165 -8.92 -9.58 -0.67
N SER A 166 -8.72 -10.09 0.54
CA SER A 166 -8.76 -9.30 1.77
C SER A 166 -7.43 -9.34 2.48
N PHE A 167 -6.99 -8.18 2.95
CA PHE A 167 -5.71 -7.97 3.62
C PHE A 167 -5.96 -7.54 5.06
N PHE A 168 -5.20 -8.10 5.98
CA PHE A 168 -5.35 -7.87 7.42
C PHE A 168 -4.07 -8.25 8.15
N GLY A 169 -3.86 -7.71 9.35
CA GLY A 169 -2.63 -7.93 10.08
C GLY A 169 -2.27 -6.78 11.00
N ASN A 170 -1.08 -6.86 11.58
CA ASN A 170 -0.47 -5.76 12.32
C ASN A 170 1.04 -5.80 12.10
N LEU A 171 1.51 -5.03 11.11
CA LEU A 171 2.92 -4.99 10.71
C LEU A 171 3.84 -4.53 11.85
N PHE A 172 3.33 -3.69 12.77
CA PHE A 172 4.08 -3.20 13.93
C PHE A 172 4.28 -4.27 15.02
N SER A 173 3.58 -5.40 14.93
CA SER A 173 3.77 -6.55 15.83
C SER A 173 4.87 -7.51 15.37
N GLY A 174 5.45 -7.29 14.19
CA GLY A 174 6.53 -8.10 13.61
C GLY A 174 6.17 -8.71 12.24
N PRO A 175 7.15 -9.31 11.54
CA PRO A 175 7.00 -9.75 10.15
C PRO A 175 6.02 -10.93 9.96
N ASP A 176 5.70 -11.68 11.02
CA ASP A 176 4.77 -12.81 10.94
C ASP A 176 3.27 -12.40 11.01
N HIS A 177 3.00 -11.09 10.92
CA HIS A 177 1.68 -10.49 11.11
C HIS A 177 1.07 -9.90 9.82
N GLU A 178 1.39 -10.53 8.68
CA GLU A 178 0.99 -10.11 7.34
C GLU A 178 0.08 -11.18 6.72
N TYR A 179 -1.22 -10.90 6.59
CA TYR A 179 -2.18 -11.90 6.18
C TYR A 179 -2.96 -11.49 4.96
N VAL A 180 -3.20 -12.47 4.09
CA VAL A 180 -4.05 -12.32 2.92
C VAL A 180 -5.06 -13.46 2.83
N CYS A 181 -6.27 -13.10 2.44
CA CYS A 181 -7.40 -13.97 2.19
C CYS A 181 -7.85 -13.80 0.73
N PRO A 182 -7.29 -14.57 -0.21
CA PRO A 182 -7.67 -14.48 -1.62
C PRO A 182 -9.13 -14.88 -1.86
N SER A 183 -9.74 -14.33 -2.91
CA SER A 183 -11.07 -14.74 -3.39
C SER A 183 -11.10 -16.22 -3.75
N SER A 184 -12.18 -16.91 -3.37
CA SER A 184 -12.34 -18.36 -3.58
C SER A 184 -12.50 -18.75 -5.06
N THR A 185 -12.92 -17.82 -5.91
CA THR A 185 -13.28 -18.09 -7.31
C THR A 185 -12.09 -18.09 -8.27
N LEU A 186 -10.87 -17.79 -7.80
CA LEU A 186 -9.63 -17.56 -8.57
C LEU A 186 -9.69 -16.41 -9.61
N VAL A 187 -10.88 -16.05 -10.10
CA VAL A 187 -11.10 -15.00 -11.11
C VAL A 187 -10.52 -13.67 -10.64
N GLY A 188 -10.80 -13.26 -9.40
CA GLY A 188 -10.27 -12.02 -8.83
C GLY A 188 -8.75 -11.96 -8.82
N PRO A 189 -8.06 -12.88 -8.11
CA PRO A 189 -6.60 -12.92 -8.07
C PRO A 189 -5.95 -13.04 -9.46
N LEU A 190 -6.55 -13.79 -10.38
CA LEU A 190 -6.05 -13.91 -11.75
C LEU A 190 -6.18 -12.60 -12.53
N LEU A 191 -7.34 -11.94 -12.45
CA LEU A 191 -7.54 -10.64 -13.11
C LEU A 191 -6.61 -9.57 -12.54
N ALA A 192 -6.42 -9.56 -11.22
CA ALA A 192 -5.45 -8.70 -10.56
C ALA A 192 -4.04 -8.92 -11.15
N GLN A 193 -3.59 -10.18 -11.24
CA GLN A 193 -2.29 -10.51 -11.82
C GLN A 193 -2.15 -10.08 -13.27
N LEU A 194 -3.20 -10.24 -14.09
CA LEU A 194 -3.21 -9.79 -15.48
C LEU A 194 -3.18 -8.26 -15.62
N GLN A 195 -3.65 -7.53 -14.60
CA GLN A 195 -3.58 -6.07 -14.52
C GLN A 195 -2.28 -5.56 -13.90
N GLY A 196 -1.33 -6.44 -13.60
CA GLY A 196 -0.07 -6.07 -12.97
C GLY A 196 -0.13 -6.00 -11.44
N ARG A 197 -1.19 -6.49 -10.80
CA ARG A 197 -1.31 -6.60 -9.34
C ARG A 197 -0.82 -7.95 -8.82
N THR A 198 0.17 -7.92 -7.96
CA THR A 198 0.71 -9.10 -7.28
C THR A 198 0.25 -9.15 -5.82
N CYS A 199 0.72 -10.12 -5.04
CA CYS A 199 0.49 -10.23 -3.59
C CYS A 199 -0.93 -10.59 -3.10
N SER A 200 -1.91 -10.67 -3.99
CA SER A 200 -3.22 -11.25 -3.70
C SER A 200 -3.34 -12.76 -3.97
N SER A 201 -2.29 -13.37 -4.54
CA SER A 201 -2.28 -14.78 -4.93
C SER A 201 -1.02 -15.50 -4.46
N ALA A 202 -1.09 -16.84 -4.39
CA ALA A 202 0.07 -17.68 -4.06
C ALA A 202 1.11 -17.78 -5.19
N ILE A 203 0.83 -17.27 -6.40
CA ILE A 203 1.72 -17.35 -7.57
C ILE A 203 2.31 -15.96 -7.81
N GLY A 204 3.61 -15.80 -7.58
CA GLY A 204 4.27 -14.48 -7.65
C GLY A 204 3.80 -13.52 -6.56
N GLY A 205 3.42 -14.06 -5.40
CA GLY A 205 2.92 -13.30 -4.25
C GLY A 205 4.05 -12.79 -3.36
N CYS A 206 3.72 -11.78 -2.57
CA CYS A 206 4.48 -11.38 -1.40
C CYS A 206 4.58 -12.54 -0.39
N GLU A 207 5.50 -12.45 0.57
CA GLU A 207 5.67 -13.46 1.64
C GLU A 207 4.55 -13.43 2.70
N PHE A 208 3.37 -12.88 2.35
CA PHE A 208 2.21 -12.84 3.21
C PHE A 208 1.72 -14.25 3.54
N SER A 209 1.30 -14.45 4.78
CA SER A 209 0.64 -15.66 5.22
C SER A 209 -0.76 -15.74 4.59
N SER A 210 -0.84 -16.50 3.49
CA SER A 210 -2.07 -16.71 2.74
C SER A 210 -2.97 -17.76 3.40
N TYR A 211 -4.24 -17.43 3.55
CA TYR A 211 -5.25 -18.35 4.07
C TYR A 211 -6.25 -18.79 3.02
N THR A 212 -6.70 -20.03 3.16
CA THR A 212 -7.82 -20.60 2.40
C THR A 212 -9.10 -20.67 3.25
N GLY A 213 -10.24 -20.90 2.60
CA GLY A 213 -11.53 -21.06 3.29
C GLY A 213 -12.03 -19.78 3.97
N CYS A 214 -11.63 -18.62 3.44
CA CYS A 214 -11.92 -17.33 4.06
C CYS A 214 -13.42 -17.08 4.24
N GLU A 215 -14.23 -17.48 3.25
CA GLU A 215 -15.70 -17.37 3.22
C GLU A 215 -16.44 -18.33 4.17
N LEU A 216 -15.78 -19.38 4.68
CA LEU A 216 -16.44 -20.37 5.52
C LEU A 216 -16.35 -20.01 7.01
N HIS A 217 -15.13 -19.78 7.51
CA HIS A 217 -14.89 -19.70 8.95
C HIS A 217 -13.87 -18.64 9.37
N ARG A 218 -13.13 -18.03 8.45
CA ARG A 218 -12.04 -17.11 8.81
C ARG A 218 -12.50 -15.68 8.92
N CYS A 219 -13.29 -15.23 7.96
CA CYS A 219 -13.81 -13.87 7.88
C CYS A 219 -15.33 -13.91 7.91
N SER A 220 -15.94 -12.79 8.31
CA SER A 220 -17.35 -12.56 8.06
C SER A 220 -17.49 -11.82 6.74
N PHE A 221 -18.55 -12.08 5.97
CA PHE A 221 -18.77 -11.40 4.69
C PHE A 221 -20.04 -10.55 4.77
N VAL A 222 -19.94 -9.32 4.28
CA VAL A 222 -21.02 -8.32 4.24
C VAL A 222 -21.21 -7.87 2.80
N GLY A 223 -22.43 -7.50 2.44
CA GLY A 223 -22.77 -7.08 1.07
C GLY A 223 -23.27 -8.25 0.21
N LEU A 224 -24.25 -7.95 -0.65
CA LEU A 224 -24.86 -8.95 -1.53
C LEU A 224 -24.26 -8.94 -2.95
N LEU A 225 -23.96 -7.73 -3.47
CA LEU A 225 -23.45 -7.55 -4.84
C LEU A 225 -21.92 -7.62 -4.87
N GLN A 226 -21.27 -7.06 -3.86
CA GLN A 226 -19.83 -7.10 -3.67
C GLN A 226 -19.56 -7.62 -2.25
N PRO A 227 -19.28 -8.92 -2.10
CA PRO A 227 -19.07 -9.52 -0.79
C PRO A 227 -17.72 -9.06 -0.22
N THR A 228 -17.77 -8.23 0.82
CA THR A 228 -16.61 -7.66 1.51
C THR A 228 -16.31 -8.47 2.76
N ALA A 229 -15.08 -8.97 2.88
CA ALA A 229 -14.65 -9.67 4.07
C ALA A 229 -14.32 -8.67 5.18
N VAL A 230 -14.77 -8.98 6.40
CA VAL A 230 -14.57 -8.16 7.60
C VAL A 230 -14.15 -9.05 8.78
N GLY A 231 -13.34 -8.49 9.67
CA GLY A 231 -12.95 -9.12 10.92
C GLY A 231 -12.32 -10.51 10.73
N CYS A 232 -11.39 -10.63 9.78
CA CYS A 232 -10.68 -11.88 9.51
C CYS A 232 -9.83 -12.31 10.72
N ARG A 233 -9.60 -13.63 10.86
CA ARG A 233 -8.80 -14.20 11.95
C ARG A 233 -7.54 -14.85 11.42
N ALA A 234 -6.40 -14.58 12.07
CA ALA A 234 -5.14 -15.26 11.80
C ALA A 234 -5.04 -16.61 12.52
N GLY A 235 -3.97 -17.35 12.21
CA GLY A 235 -3.61 -18.64 12.80
C GLY A 235 -4.04 -19.86 11.96
N LEU A 236 -3.44 -21.01 12.30
CA LEU A 236 -3.75 -22.31 11.68
C LEU A 236 -5.24 -22.65 11.77
N LEU A 237 -5.85 -22.32 12.91
CA LEU A 237 -7.30 -22.35 13.11
C LEU A 237 -7.79 -20.90 13.25
N PRO A 238 -8.99 -20.55 12.74
CA PRO A 238 -9.56 -19.20 12.85
C PRO A 238 -10.08 -18.92 14.27
N SER A 239 -9.21 -18.99 15.26
CA SER A 239 -9.55 -18.84 16.69
C SER A 239 -8.92 -17.63 17.35
N GLY A 240 -7.99 -16.93 16.67
CA GLY A 240 -7.42 -15.67 17.13
C GLY A 240 -8.44 -14.52 17.16
N PRO A 241 -8.06 -13.31 17.63
CA PRO A 241 -8.93 -12.14 17.57
C PRO A 241 -9.34 -11.82 16.13
N ARG A 242 -10.45 -11.09 15.97
CA ARG A 242 -10.80 -10.51 14.68
C ARG A 242 -9.92 -9.29 14.46
N LEU A 243 -9.30 -9.22 13.30
CA LEU A 243 -8.42 -8.13 12.91
C LEU A 243 -9.13 -7.21 11.93
N ASN A 244 -8.80 -5.93 11.94
CA ASN A 244 -9.27 -4.98 10.93
C ASN A 244 -8.86 -5.46 9.54
N THR A 245 -9.79 -5.41 8.59
CA THR A 245 -9.69 -6.09 7.30
C THR A 245 -10.13 -5.16 6.19
N ILE A 246 -9.31 -5.06 5.14
CA ILE A 246 -9.63 -4.32 3.92
C ILE A 246 -9.74 -5.29 2.76
N SER A 247 -10.87 -5.25 2.05
CA SER A 247 -11.09 -5.99 0.81
C SER A 247 -10.74 -5.13 -0.39
N THR A 248 -10.03 -5.71 -1.36
CA THR A 248 -9.74 -5.06 -2.64
C THR A 248 -10.60 -5.64 -3.75
N TYR A 249 -10.95 -4.76 -4.69
CA TYR A 249 -11.68 -5.10 -5.89
C TYR A 249 -10.93 -4.57 -7.10
N VAL A 250 -10.95 -5.37 -8.16
CA VAL A 250 -10.25 -5.08 -9.42
C VAL A 250 -11.22 -4.83 -10.56
N ALA A 251 -10.73 -4.07 -11.53
CA ALA A 251 -11.50 -3.66 -12.69
C ALA A 251 -11.97 -4.89 -13.50
N ALA A 252 -13.13 -4.76 -14.14
CA ALA A 252 -13.55 -5.77 -15.12
C ALA A 252 -12.56 -5.81 -16.29
N PRO A 253 -12.29 -7.00 -16.88
CA PRO A 253 -11.55 -7.06 -18.14
C PRO A 253 -12.34 -6.30 -19.22
N LEU A 254 -11.64 -5.41 -19.94
CA LEU A 254 -12.17 -4.70 -21.11
C LEU A 254 -12.51 -5.65 -22.27
#